data_AF-A0A970PCT8-F1
#
_entry.id   AF-A0A970PCT8-F1
#
_cell.length_a   1.000
_cell.length_b   1.000
_cell.length_c   1.000
_cell.angle_alpha   90.00
_cell.angle_beta   90.00
_cell.angle_gamma   90.00
#
_symmetry.space_group_name_H-M   'P 1'
#
loop_
_entity.id
_entity.type
_entity.pdbx_description
1 polymer ?
#
loop_
_entity_poly.entity_id
_entity_poly.type
_entity_poly.pdbx_seq_one_letter_code
_entity_poly.pdbx_strand_id
1 'polypeptide(L)'
;MTGNHCVWLLLSLCLIISLAGCTMIGLAGNQPAAAPIEEGVAGGDPVPPPPPPPRSFSMVVVGDVMLDRTVGQRIKTNGAESIFAKVRDELRSADITFANLESPLSTTGAHAPKSCIFRADPAAVDVLVDGGIDVVALSNNHCLDPGTAGMLQTLDHLESAGVAYCGAHKERERSWEPALFEVDGLTLGFVACTDLSFEHGSWCKVDRERVEFARHIAAADEKCDLLFVSIHWGNEYQDVPTERQQETAKAAIEAGADLIIG
;
A
#
# COMPACT_ATOMS: atom_id res chain seq x y z
N MET A 1 43.30 16.31 22.95
CA MET A 1 43.51 15.05 23.70
C MET A 1 42.68 14.01 22.96
N THR A 2 43.28 13.36 21.95
CA THR A 2 43.67 11.92 21.96
C THR A 2 42.43 11.02 22.06
N GLY A 3 41.95 10.33 21.03
CA GLY A 3 42.65 9.54 20.02
C GLY A 3 42.78 8.09 20.51
N ASN A 4 42.24 7.11 19.77
CA ASN A 4 42.90 5.81 19.55
C ASN A 4 42.15 4.92 18.55
N HIS A 5 42.88 4.61 17.48
CA HIS A 5 42.71 3.50 16.56
C HIS A 5 43.15 2.18 17.21
N CYS A 6 42.65 1.04 16.72
CA CYS A 6 43.38 -0.23 16.84
C CYS A 6 43.30 -0.99 15.51
N VAL A 7 44.48 -1.15 14.92
CA VAL A 7 44.82 -1.89 13.70
C VAL A 7 45.24 -3.30 14.12
N TRP A 8 44.83 -4.33 13.38
CA TRP A 8 45.48 -5.64 13.40
C TRP A 8 46.27 -5.84 12.11
N LEU A 9 47.51 -6.30 12.29
CA LEU A 9 48.55 -6.48 11.28
C LEU A 9 49.12 -7.90 11.45
N LEU A 10 49.88 -8.35 10.43
CA LEU A 10 50.86 -9.45 10.35
C LEU A 10 50.37 -10.65 9.49
N LEU A 11 51.13 -11.26 8.56
CA LEU A 11 52.51 -11.18 8.01
C LEU A 11 52.48 -12.01 6.70
N SER A 12 53.03 -11.57 5.56
CA SER A 12 54.36 -11.93 4.97
C SER A 12 54.55 -13.44 4.65
N LEU A 13 55.17 -13.92 3.54
CA LEU A 13 56.30 -13.41 2.74
C LEU A 13 56.43 -14.22 1.40
N CYS A 14 57.12 -13.60 0.45
CA CYS A 14 57.48 -13.97 -0.93
C CYS A 14 58.30 -15.26 -1.17
N LEU A 15 58.31 -15.76 -2.42
CA LEU A 15 59.57 -15.94 -3.19
C LEU A 15 59.38 -16.01 -4.72
N ILE A 16 60.36 -15.44 -5.41
CA ILE A 16 60.58 -15.18 -6.85
C ILE A 16 61.38 -16.34 -7.50
N ILE A 17 61.39 -16.45 -8.84
CA ILE A 17 62.54 -16.74 -9.77
C ILE A 17 61.94 -16.95 -11.19
N SER A 18 62.03 -15.98 -12.11
CA SER A 18 63.10 -15.61 -13.07
C SER A 18 63.21 -16.48 -14.33
N LEU A 19 63.05 -15.83 -15.49
CA LEU A 19 63.33 -16.33 -16.83
C LEU A 19 64.85 -16.50 -17.08
N ALA A 20 65.22 -17.52 -17.86
CA ALA A 20 66.44 -17.58 -18.65
C ALA A 20 66.15 -18.31 -19.97
N GLY A 21 66.45 -17.66 -21.09
CA GLY A 21 66.33 -18.24 -22.43
C GLY A 21 67.52 -19.09 -22.81
N CYS A 22 67.33 -20.01 -23.76
CA CYS A 22 68.40 -20.53 -24.61
C CYS A 22 67.80 -21.21 -25.86
N THR A 23 68.09 -20.59 -27.01
CA THR A 23 68.50 -21.17 -28.29
C THR A 23 67.83 -22.46 -28.81
N MET A 24 67.09 -22.28 -29.90
CA MET A 24 66.62 -23.32 -30.83
C MET A 24 67.79 -23.99 -31.56
N ILE A 25 67.88 -25.31 -31.48
CA ILE A 25 68.61 -26.17 -32.42
C ILE A 25 67.60 -27.19 -32.93
N GLY A 26 67.37 -27.17 -34.24
CA GLY A 26 66.44 -28.07 -34.92
C GLY A 26 66.99 -29.49 -35.03
N LEU A 27 66.08 -30.45 -34.90
CA LEU A 27 66.23 -31.77 -35.50
C LEU A 27 64.88 -32.16 -36.12
N ALA A 28 64.95 -32.49 -37.41
CA ALA A 28 63.84 -32.99 -38.20
C ALA A 28 63.42 -34.38 -37.70
N GLY A 29 62.11 -34.55 -37.48
CA GLY A 29 61.48 -35.82 -37.17
C GLY A 29 60.14 -35.88 -37.91
N ASN A 30 59.94 -36.98 -38.64
CA ASN A 30 58.93 -37.17 -39.67
C ASN A 30 57.63 -37.80 -39.12
N GLN A 31 56.48 -37.17 -39.48
CA GLN A 31 55.11 -37.72 -39.62
C GLN A 31 54.24 -38.01 -38.37
N PRO A 32 52.88 -37.99 -38.46
CA PRO A 32 52.02 -38.15 -39.66
C PRO A 32 50.96 -37.05 -39.91
N ALA A 33 50.29 -37.14 -41.06
CA ALA A 33 49.26 -36.22 -41.54
C ALA A 33 48.05 -36.15 -40.58
N ALA A 34 47.63 -34.92 -40.26
CA ALA A 34 46.41 -34.65 -39.52
C ALA A 34 45.16 -34.98 -40.36
N ALA A 35 44.17 -35.61 -39.72
CA ALA A 35 42.84 -35.78 -40.26
C ALA A 35 42.17 -34.40 -40.47
N PRO A 36 41.17 -34.28 -41.38
CA PRO A 36 40.45 -33.02 -41.56
C PRO A 36 39.73 -32.67 -40.26
N ILE A 37 39.97 -31.45 -39.77
CA ILE A 37 39.20 -30.86 -38.69
C ILE A 37 37.84 -30.51 -39.31
N GLU A 38 36.77 -31.22 -38.93
CA GLU A 38 35.43 -30.72 -39.20
C GLU A 38 35.29 -29.41 -38.41
N GLU A 39 35.15 -28.28 -39.12
CA GLU A 39 34.69 -27.04 -38.54
C GLU A 39 33.26 -27.26 -38.02
N GLY A 40 33.17 -27.64 -36.75
CA GLY A 40 31.92 -27.58 -36.01
C GLY A 40 31.42 -26.15 -36.06
N VAL A 41 30.29 -25.94 -36.73
CA VAL A 41 29.55 -24.68 -36.74
C VAL A 41 29.32 -24.30 -35.27
N ALA A 42 30.02 -23.26 -34.83
CA ALA A 42 29.91 -22.73 -33.49
C ALA A 42 28.43 -22.45 -33.19
N GLY A 43 27.96 -22.99 -32.08
CA GLY A 43 26.61 -22.81 -31.58
C GLY A 43 26.26 -21.32 -31.54
N GLY A 44 25.06 -21.00 -32.00
CA GLY A 44 24.50 -19.67 -31.90
C GLY A 44 24.50 -19.18 -30.45
N ASP A 45 24.59 -17.86 -30.28
CA ASP A 45 24.58 -17.22 -28.97
C ASP A 45 23.42 -17.76 -28.11
N PRO A 46 23.67 -18.01 -26.81
CA PRO A 46 22.64 -18.51 -25.93
C PRO A 46 21.46 -17.54 -25.93
N VAL A 47 20.28 -18.06 -26.31
CA VAL A 47 19.03 -17.30 -26.28
C VAL A 47 18.82 -16.85 -24.82
N PRO A 48 18.62 -15.53 -24.57
CA PRO A 48 18.40 -15.05 -23.23
C PRO A 48 17.16 -15.71 -22.64
N PRO A 49 17.14 -15.99 -21.32
CA PRO A 49 15.98 -16.58 -20.69
C PRO A 49 14.75 -15.70 -20.92
N PRO A 50 13.54 -16.30 -21.03
CA PRO A 50 12.33 -15.52 -21.13
C PRO A 50 12.19 -14.59 -19.91
N PRO A 51 11.59 -13.40 -20.08
CA PRO A 51 11.35 -12.52 -18.96
C PRO A 51 10.49 -13.22 -17.89
N PRO A 52 10.66 -12.87 -16.60
CA PRO A 52 9.82 -13.40 -15.55
C PRO A 52 8.34 -13.10 -15.84
N PRO A 53 7.41 -13.94 -15.35
CA PRO A 53 5.99 -13.66 -15.49
C PRO A 53 5.65 -12.31 -14.83
N PRO A 54 4.64 -11.58 -15.34
CA PRO A 54 4.17 -10.36 -14.71
C PRO A 54 3.69 -10.68 -13.29
N ARG A 55 4.07 -9.82 -12.33
CA ARG A 55 3.55 -9.87 -10.96
C ARG A 55 2.07 -9.51 -10.99
N SER A 56 1.29 -10.17 -10.15
CA SER A 56 -0.15 -9.91 -10.04
C SER A 56 -0.60 -10.06 -8.60
N PHE A 57 -1.49 -9.18 -8.18
CA PHE A 57 -2.21 -9.29 -6.92
C PHE A 57 -3.71 -9.13 -7.19
N SER A 58 -4.51 -9.52 -6.21
CA SER A 58 -5.95 -9.40 -6.20
C SER A 58 -6.38 -8.48 -5.06
N MET A 59 -7.35 -7.62 -5.33
CA MET A 59 -7.94 -6.75 -4.32
C MET A 59 -9.46 -6.80 -4.40
N VAL A 60 -10.10 -6.86 -3.24
CA VAL A 60 -11.54 -6.62 -3.10
C VAL A 60 -11.75 -5.26 -2.45
N VAL A 61 -12.61 -4.46 -3.06
CA VAL A 61 -12.98 -3.13 -2.57
C VAL A 61 -14.46 -3.16 -2.23
N VAL A 62 -14.79 -2.82 -0.98
CA VAL A 62 -16.17 -2.60 -0.55
C VAL A 62 -16.38 -1.12 -0.24
N GLY A 63 -17.61 -0.65 -0.43
CA GLY A 63 -17.99 0.71 -0.10
C GLY A 63 -18.17 0.91 1.41
N ASP A 64 -19.15 1.73 1.75
CA ASP A 64 -19.37 2.20 3.11
C ASP A 64 -19.82 1.09 4.05
N VAL A 65 -18.98 0.82 5.05
CA VAL A 65 -19.23 -0.10 6.15
C VAL A 65 -19.73 0.72 7.35
N MET A 66 -21.04 0.77 7.51
CA MET A 66 -21.71 1.44 8.63
C MET A 66 -22.17 0.39 9.66
N LEU A 67 -21.47 0.34 10.81
CA LEU A 67 -21.64 -0.68 11.86
C LEU A 67 -22.52 -0.20 13.03
N ASP A 68 -23.19 0.93 12.87
CA ASP A 68 -24.09 1.51 13.87
C ASP A 68 -25.57 1.19 13.55
N ARG A 69 -26.51 1.79 14.29
CA ARG A 69 -27.95 1.69 14.09
C ARG A 69 -28.42 0.24 14.00
N THR A 70 -29.21 -0.11 12.98
CA THR A 70 -29.77 -1.44 12.79
C THR A 70 -28.66 -2.48 12.61
N VAL A 71 -27.53 -2.13 11.97
CA VAL A 71 -26.39 -3.05 11.83
C VAL A 71 -25.78 -3.32 13.21
N GLY A 72 -25.56 -2.29 14.02
CA GLY A 72 -25.11 -2.44 15.41
C GLY A 72 -26.05 -3.33 16.26
N GLN A 73 -27.37 -3.23 16.06
CA GLN A 73 -28.33 -4.12 16.73
C GLN A 73 -28.24 -5.57 16.23
N ARG A 74 -27.97 -5.78 14.93
CA ARG A 74 -27.77 -7.11 14.36
C ARG A 74 -26.49 -7.75 14.88
N ILE A 75 -25.40 -7.00 15.02
CA ILE A 75 -24.15 -7.48 15.63
C ILE A 75 -24.44 -8.00 17.05
N LYS A 76 -25.14 -7.22 17.86
CA LYS A 76 -25.50 -7.60 19.25
C LYS A 76 -26.38 -8.86 19.33
N THR A 77 -27.23 -9.07 18.33
CA THR A 77 -28.20 -10.19 18.35
C THR A 77 -27.61 -11.46 17.75
N ASN A 78 -26.80 -11.34 16.69
CA ASN A 78 -26.41 -12.43 15.82
C ASN A 78 -24.89 -12.68 15.78
N GLY A 79 -24.09 -11.88 16.47
CA GLY A 79 -22.63 -11.92 16.39
C GLY A 79 -22.07 -11.09 15.23
N ALA A 80 -20.81 -10.71 15.35
CA ALA A 80 -20.07 -9.94 14.32
C ALA A 80 -19.95 -10.73 13.01
N GLU A 81 -19.78 -12.06 13.11
CA GLU A 81 -19.62 -13.00 12.01
C GLU A 81 -20.84 -13.10 11.10
N SER A 82 -21.98 -12.53 11.53
CA SER A 82 -23.23 -12.54 10.76
C SER A 82 -23.27 -11.48 9.67
N ILE A 83 -22.46 -10.41 9.77
CA ILE A 83 -22.57 -9.24 8.89
C ILE A 83 -22.07 -9.54 7.48
N PHE A 84 -20.86 -10.10 7.37
CA PHE A 84 -20.27 -10.47 6.08
C PHE A 84 -20.49 -11.94 5.71
N ALA A 85 -21.25 -12.71 6.50
CA ALA A 85 -21.37 -14.17 6.37
C ALA A 85 -21.60 -14.70 4.93
N LYS A 86 -22.31 -13.94 4.09
CA LYS A 86 -22.65 -14.33 2.71
C LYS A 86 -21.61 -13.99 1.65
N VAL A 87 -20.65 -13.13 1.99
CA VAL A 87 -19.61 -12.63 1.08
C VAL A 87 -18.20 -12.81 1.65
N ARG A 88 -18.09 -13.37 2.85
CA ARG A 88 -16.84 -13.47 3.61
C ARG A 88 -15.77 -14.26 2.87
N ASP A 89 -16.17 -15.32 2.17
CA ASP A 89 -15.22 -16.15 1.44
C ASP A 89 -14.65 -15.37 0.24
N GLU A 90 -15.47 -14.56 -0.43
CA GLU A 90 -15.02 -13.66 -1.49
C GLU A 90 -14.10 -12.56 -0.96
N LEU A 91 -14.47 -11.89 0.14
CA LEU A 91 -13.62 -10.86 0.77
C LEU A 91 -12.24 -11.46 1.11
N ARG A 92 -12.21 -12.59 1.83
CA ARG A 92 -10.97 -13.26 2.27
C ARG A 92 -10.16 -13.92 1.17
N SER A 93 -10.68 -14.00 -0.06
CA SER A 93 -9.98 -14.64 -1.17
C SER A 93 -8.93 -13.73 -1.83
N ALA A 94 -8.98 -12.42 -1.57
CA ALA A 94 -8.06 -11.44 -2.14
C ALA A 94 -6.78 -11.30 -1.31
N ASP A 95 -5.72 -10.82 -1.93
CA ASP A 95 -4.47 -10.48 -1.24
C ASP A 95 -4.63 -9.26 -0.33
N ILE A 96 -5.52 -8.33 -0.71
CA ILE A 96 -5.92 -7.15 0.08
C ILE A 96 -7.43 -6.94 -0.03
N THR A 97 -8.08 -6.67 1.10
CA THR A 97 -9.45 -6.18 1.15
C THR A 97 -9.51 -4.78 1.75
N PHE A 98 -10.07 -3.85 0.99
CA PHE A 98 -10.24 -2.46 1.36
C PHE A 98 -11.72 -2.13 1.62
N ALA A 99 -11.99 -1.30 2.64
CA ALA A 99 -13.33 -0.77 2.92
C ALA A 99 -13.31 0.72 3.26
N ASN A 100 -14.43 1.44 3.06
CA ASN A 100 -14.62 2.74 3.73
C ASN A 100 -15.35 2.51 5.07
N LEU A 101 -14.71 2.81 6.21
CA LEU A 101 -15.36 2.68 7.51
C LEU A 101 -16.14 3.96 7.81
N GLU A 102 -17.45 3.94 7.55
CA GLU A 102 -18.33 5.10 7.66
C GLU A 102 -18.88 5.30 9.09
N SER A 103 -18.48 4.47 10.05
CA SER A 103 -18.89 4.62 11.45
C SER A 103 -17.68 4.57 12.38
N PRO A 104 -17.39 5.66 13.13
CA PRO A 104 -16.37 5.66 14.17
C PRO A 104 -16.65 4.61 15.24
N LEU A 105 -15.59 3.96 15.73
CA LEU A 105 -15.61 2.94 16.77
C LEU A 105 -15.25 3.60 18.10
N SER A 106 -16.27 4.05 18.84
CA SER A 106 -16.01 4.91 20.00
C SER A 106 -17.09 4.81 21.08
N THR A 107 -16.67 4.91 22.34
CA THR A 107 -17.54 5.17 23.50
C THR A 107 -17.40 6.60 24.03
N THR A 108 -16.44 7.37 23.49
CA THR A 108 -16.11 8.74 23.92
C THR A 108 -16.45 9.79 22.86
N GLY A 109 -16.14 11.04 23.19
CA GLY A 109 -16.20 12.16 22.27
C GLY A 109 -17.54 12.88 22.22
N ALA A 110 -17.49 14.18 21.92
CA ALA A 110 -18.68 15.00 21.76
C ALA A 110 -19.32 14.75 20.40
N HIS A 111 -20.64 14.74 20.37
CA HIS A 111 -21.41 14.64 19.13
C HIS A 111 -21.18 15.86 18.24
N ALA A 112 -20.89 15.62 16.97
CA ALA A 112 -20.85 16.64 15.94
C ALA A 112 -22.19 17.39 15.86
N PRO A 113 -22.22 18.67 15.47
CA PRO A 113 -23.42 19.49 15.42
C PRO A 113 -24.32 19.18 14.20
N LYS A 114 -24.63 17.90 13.95
CA LYS A 114 -25.45 17.45 12.80
C LYS A 114 -26.55 16.47 13.23
N SER A 115 -27.55 16.29 12.37
CA SER A 115 -28.76 15.51 12.68
C SER A 115 -28.55 13.99 12.59
N CYS A 116 -27.64 13.54 11.72
CA CYS A 116 -27.38 12.13 11.46
C CYS A 116 -25.98 11.80 11.98
N ILE A 117 -25.86 11.16 13.15
CA ILE A 117 -24.56 10.82 13.74
C ILE A 117 -24.40 9.29 13.77
N PHE A 118 -23.20 8.81 13.48
CA PHE A 118 -22.78 7.43 13.65
C PHE A 118 -21.72 7.33 14.76
N ARG A 119 -21.91 6.35 15.64
CA ARG A 119 -20.93 5.94 16.64
C ARG A 119 -21.16 4.47 16.98
N ALA A 120 -20.45 3.60 16.27
CA ALA A 120 -20.53 2.17 16.49
C ALA A 120 -19.85 1.78 17.82
N ASP A 121 -20.34 0.69 18.41
CA ASP A 121 -19.72 0.06 19.56
C ASP A 121 -18.30 -0.41 19.16
N PRO A 122 -17.24 -0.13 19.94
CA PRO A 122 -15.90 -0.57 19.58
C PRO A 122 -15.74 -2.06 19.31
N ALA A 123 -16.56 -2.92 19.94
CA ALA A 123 -16.56 -4.36 19.66
C ALA A 123 -16.98 -4.69 18.21
N ALA A 124 -17.59 -3.75 17.48
CA ALA A 124 -17.91 -3.92 16.07
C ALA A 124 -16.66 -4.04 15.18
N VAL A 125 -15.45 -3.72 15.67
CA VAL A 125 -14.20 -3.99 14.95
C VAL A 125 -14.06 -5.47 14.55
N ASP A 126 -14.65 -6.37 15.34
CA ASP A 126 -14.65 -7.82 15.06
C ASP A 126 -15.35 -8.16 13.74
N VAL A 127 -16.25 -7.30 13.26
CA VAL A 127 -16.88 -7.45 11.93
C VAL A 127 -15.84 -7.29 10.82
N LEU A 128 -14.91 -6.34 10.97
CA LEU A 128 -13.85 -6.09 10.00
C LEU A 128 -12.87 -7.28 9.98
N VAL A 129 -12.48 -7.77 11.17
CA VAL A 129 -11.59 -8.92 11.31
C VAL A 129 -12.23 -10.21 10.76
N ASP A 130 -13.50 -10.47 11.06
CA ASP A 130 -14.20 -11.64 10.50
C ASP A 130 -14.36 -11.53 8.98
N GLY A 131 -14.64 -10.33 8.47
CA GLY A 131 -14.71 -10.06 7.03
C GLY A 131 -13.38 -10.22 6.30
N GLY A 132 -12.25 -10.19 7.01
CA GLY A 132 -10.92 -10.14 6.39
C GLY A 132 -10.60 -8.79 5.76
N ILE A 133 -11.07 -7.70 6.37
CA ILE A 133 -10.73 -6.34 5.93
C ILE A 133 -9.32 -5.99 6.41
N ASP A 134 -8.43 -5.70 5.47
CA ASP A 134 -7.02 -5.39 5.77
C ASP A 134 -6.80 -3.90 6.02
N VAL A 135 -7.52 -3.04 5.29
CA VAL A 135 -7.37 -1.58 5.37
C VAL A 135 -8.70 -0.86 5.26
N VAL A 136 -8.87 0.19 6.07
CA VAL A 136 -10.05 1.07 6.02
C VAL A 136 -9.70 2.52 5.69
N ALA A 137 -10.48 3.13 4.81
CA ALA A 137 -10.54 4.58 4.68
C ALA A 137 -11.36 5.21 5.80
N LEU A 138 -10.87 6.32 6.34
CA LEU A 138 -11.52 7.07 7.41
C LEU A 138 -11.90 8.50 7.00
N SER A 139 -11.56 8.96 5.80
CA SER A 139 -11.83 10.34 5.36
C SER A 139 -13.23 10.50 4.77
N ASN A 140 -14.27 10.22 5.55
CA ASN A 140 -15.67 10.36 5.16
C ASN A 140 -16.44 11.39 5.99
N ASN A 141 -17.69 11.65 5.63
CA ASN A 141 -18.61 12.59 6.29
C ASN A 141 -18.98 12.25 7.74
N HIS A 142 -18.65 11.06 8.24
CA HIS A 142 -18.96 10.59 9.59
C HIS A 142 -17.72 10.40 10.46
N CYS A 143 -16.53 10.57 9.91
CA CYS A 143 -15.25 10.30 10.57
C CYS A 143 -15.05 11.03 11.92
N LEU A 144 -15.52 12.27 12.02
CA LEU A 144 -15.40 13.12 13.21
C LEU A 144 -16.75 13.35 13.89
N ASP A 145 -17.70 12.44 13.71
CA ASP A 145 -18.98 12.46 14.42
C ASP A 145 -18.86 12.45 15.96
N PRO A 146 -17.92 11.69 16.57
CA PRO A 146 -17.56 11.83 17.98
C PRO A 146 -16.37 12.79 18.20
N GLY A 147 -16.05 13.65 17.23
CA GLY A 147 -14.90 14.56 17.25
C GLY A 147 -13.54 13.84 17.33
N THR A 148 -12.49 14.62 17.60
CA THR A 148 -11.11 14.12 17.67
C THR A 148 -10.93 12.99 18.68
N ALA A 149 -11.56 13.07 19.85
CA ALA A 149 -11.41 12.04 20.88
C ALA A 149 -11.94 10.68 20.42
N GLY A 150 -13.09 10.65 19.73
CA GLY A 150 -13.63 9.40 19.21
C GLY A 150 -12.90 8.91 17.96
N MET A 151 -12.38 9.80 17.12
CA MET A 151 -11.48 9.40 16.03
C MET A 151 -10.22 8.72 16.57
N LEU A 152 -9.54 9.31 17.56
CA LEU A 152 -8.36 8.72 18.17
C LEU A 152 -8.66 7.36 18.80
N GLN A 153 -9.80 7.22 19.49
CA GLN A 153 -10.23 5.93 20.02
C GLN A 153 -10.51 4.91 18.89
N THR A 154 -11.07 5.36 17.76
CA THR A 154 -11.27 4.50 16.58
C THR A 154 -9.93 3.97 16.07
N LEU A 155 -8.91 4.83 15.97
CA LEU A 155 -7.56 4.42 15.57
C LEU A 155 -6.98 3.38 16.54
N ASP A 156 -7.12 3.58 17.85
CA ASP A 156 -6.63 2.61 18.86
C ASP A 156 -7.30 1.23 18.70
N HIS A 157 -8.58 1.18 18.38
CA HIS A 157 -9.30 -0.08 18.15
C HIS A 157 -8.87 -0.77 16.86
N LEU A 158 -8.67 -0.02 15.77
CA LEU A 158 -8.16 -0.56 14.51
C LEU A 158 -6.74 -1.12 14.66
N GLU A 159 -5.83 -0.37 15.31
CA GLU A 159 -4.47 -0.84 15.61
C GLU A 159 -4.46 -2.11 16.45
N SER A 160 -5.30 -2.14 17.50
CA SER A 160 -5.39 -3.31 18.39
C SER A 160 -5.94 -4.55 17.68
N ALA A 161 -6.79 -4.36 16.66
CA ALA A 161 -7.36 -5.42 15.85
C ALA A 161 -6.47 -5.84 14.66
N GLY A 162 -5.38 -5.11 14.39
CA GLY A 162 -4.51 -5.35 13.24
C GLY A 162 -5.11 -4.91 11.90
N VAL A 163 -6.10 -4.01 11.91
CA VAL A 163 -6.70 -3.43 10.71
C VAL A 163 -5.99 -2.12 10.40
N ALA A 164 -5.34 -2.02 9.24
CA ALA A 164 -4.69 -0.79 8.82
C ALA A 164 -5.72 0.29 8.48
N TYR A 165 -5.29 1.55 8.45
CA TYR A 165 -6.16 2.66 8.11
C TYR A 165 -5.42 3.76 7.37
N CYS A 166 -6.16 4.53 6.57
CA CYS A 166 -5.66 5.72 5.89
C CYS A 166 -6.68 6.88 5.97
N GLY A 167 -6.19 8.10 5.75
CA GLY A 167 -7.01 9.32 5.84
C GLY A 167 -7.21 9.87 7.25
N ALA A 168 -6.57 9.24 8.24
CA ALA A 168 -6.47 9.74 9.60
C ALA A 168 -5.18 9.23 10.25
N HIS A 169 -4.68 9.94 11.25
CA HIS A 169 -3.51 9.52 12.02
C HIS A 169 -3.54 10.14 13.42
N LYS A 170 -2.88 9.51 14.41
CA LYS A 170 -2.82 10.01 15.80
C LYS A 170 -2.26 11.42 15.91
N GLU A 171 -1.31 11.73 15.04
CA GLU A 171 -0.83 13.08 14.72
C GLU A 171 -1.53 13.55 13.46
N ARG A 172 -2.41 14.56 13.57
CA ARG A 172 -3.29 15.00 12.48
C ARG A 172 -2.54 15.33 11.20
N GLU A 173 -1.38 15.97 11.32
CA GLU A 173 -0.55 16.42 10.19
C GLU A 173 -0.04 15.25 9.33
N ARG A 174 0.03 14.06 9.91
CA ARG A 174 0.44 12.81 9.24
C ARG A 174 -0.73 12.04 8.62
N SER A 175 -1.96 12.56 8.66
CA SER A 175 -3.16 11.85 8.14
C SER A 175 -3.10 11.53 6.64
N TRP A 176 -2.23 12.21 5.89
CA TRP A 176 -1.95 11.97 4.48
C TRP A 176 -0.88 10.91 4.22
N GLU A 177 -0.23 10.36 5.26
CA GLU A 177 0.69 9.24 5.08
C GLU A 177 -0.08 8.01 4.56
N PRO A 178 0.44 7.32 3.53
CA PRO A 178 -0.23 6.14 3.00
C PRO A 178 -0.12 4.96 3.98
N ALA A 179 -1.17 4.14 4.05
CA ALA A 179 -1.01 2.78 4.56
C ALA A 179 -0.27 1.95 3.50
N LEU A 180 0.80 1.27 3.88
CA LEU A 180 1.69 0.55 2.97
C LEU A 180 1.59 -0.96 3.20
N PHE A 181 1.51 -1.73 2.12
CA PHE A 181 1.48 -3.19 2.12
C PHE A 181 2.50 -3.74 1.14
N GLU A 182 3.07 -4.91 1.44
CA GLU A 182 3.96 -5.64 0.54
C GLU A 182 3.25 -6.89 0.03
N VAL A 183 3.01 -6.97 -1.28
CA VAL A 183 2.33 -8.11 -1.93
C VAL A 183 3.14 -8.54 -3.15
N ASP A 184 3.63 -9.79 -3.14
CA ASP A 184 4.47 -10.34 -4.23
C ASP A 184 5.67 -9.44 -4.61
N GLY A 185 6.24 -8.75 -3.60
CA GLY A 185 7.35 -7.81 -3.77
C GLY A 185 6.98 -6.50 -4.48
N LEU A 186 5.70 -6.14 -4.49
CA LEU A 186 5.19 -4.81 -4.80
C LEU A 186 4.78 -4.09 -3.52
N THR A 187 5.20 -2.84 -3.38
CA THR A 187 4.70 -1.95 -2.34
C THR A 187 3.40 -1.30 -2.80
N LEU A 188 2.28 -1.56 -2.14
CA LEU A 188 0.97 -0.96 -2.38
C LEU A 188 0.71 0.15 -1.37
N GLY A 189 0.34 1.36 -1.82
CA GLY A 189 0.05 2.51 -0.97
C GLY A 189 -1.42 2.92 -1.01
N PHE A 190 -2.03 3.19 0.15
CA PHE A 190 -3.43 3.62 0.26
C PHE A 190 -3.54 4.98 0.94
N VAL A 191 -4.15 5.95 0.25
CA VAL A 191 -4.51 7.27 0.78
C VAL A 191 -6.01 7.45 0.75
N ALA A 192 -6.58 8.09 1.77
CA ALA A 192 -8.00 8.44 1.80
C ALA A 192 -8.22 9.92 2.09
N CYS A 193 -9.12 10.55 1.35
CA CYS A 193 -9.52 11.94 1.52
C CYS A 193 -11.00 12.15 1.19
N THR A 194 -11.52 13.35 1.46
CA THR A 194 -12.85 13.77 1.00
C THR A 194 -12.79 15.04 0.16
N ASP A 195 -13.64 15.11 -0.86
CA ASP A 195 -13.93 16.33 -1.65
C ASP A 195 -15.17 17.09 -1.13
N LEU A 196 -15.70 16.66 0.02
CA LEU A 196 -16.88 17.26 0.63
C LEU A 196 -16.49 18.17 1.81
N SER A 197 -17.39 19.09 2.15
CA SER A 197 -17.22 20.02 3.26
C SER A 197 -18.24 19.72 4.35
N PHE A 198 -17.76 19.49 5.57
CA PHE A 198 -18.59 19.21 6.74
C PHE A 198 -18.36 20.27 7.81
N GLU A 199 -19.36 20.54 8.64
CA GLU A 199 -19.26 21.51 9.74
C GLU A 199 -18.18 21.10 10.77
N HIS A 200 -18.05 19.80 11.03
CA HIS A 200 -17.01 19.24 11.90
C HIS A 200 -15.65 19.02 11.18
N GLY A 201 -15.59 19.26 9.87
CA GLY A 201 -14.38 19.12 9.04
C GLY A 201 -13.98 17.67 8.72
N SER A 202 -12.77 17.52 8.17
CA SER A 202 -12.08 16.24 7.95
C SER A 202 -10.58 16.48 8.10
N TRP A 203 -9.80 15.44 8.38
CA TRP A 203 -8.34 15.55 8.50
C TRP A 203 -7.65 15.54 7.14
N CYS A 204 -8.15 14.76 6.18
CA CYS A 204 -7.72 14.79 4.79
C CYS A 204 -8.86 15.27 3.90
N LYS A 205 -8.76 16.54 3.47
CA LYS A 205 -9.74 17.19 2.62
C LYS A 205 -9.04 17.76 1.39
N VAL A 206 -9.63 17.53 0.21
CA VAL A 206 -9.19 18.15 -1.04
C VAL A 206 -9.35 19.67 -0.92
N ASP A 207 -8.27 20.40 -1.14
CA ASP A 207 -8.31 21.86 -1.18
C ASP A 207 -8.95 22.34 -2.48
N ARG A 208 -9.52 23.56 -2.47
CA ARG A 208 -10.32 24.10 -3.57
C ARG A 208 -9.60 24.06 -4.92
N GLU A 209 -8.31 24.38 -4.91
CA GLU A 209 -7.47 24.44 -6.11
C GLU A 209 -6.74 23.12 -6.38
N ARG A 210 -6.94 22.11 -5.51
CA ARG A 210 -6.30 20.78 -5.52
C ARG A 210 -4.77 20.79 -5.49
N VAL A 211 -4.16 21.90 -5.09
CA VAL A 211 -2.70 22.07 -5.10
C VAL A 211 -2.07 21.26 -3.97
N GLU A 212 -2.59 21.40 -2.75
CA GLU A 212 -2.10 20.64 -1.60
C GLU A 212 -2.49 19.17 -1.72
N PHE A 213 -3.69 18.90 -2.24
CA PHE A 213 -4.12 17.55 -2.59
C PHE A 213 -3.12 16.85 -3.52
N ALA A 214 -2.83 17.45 -4.68
CA ALA A 214 -1.87 16.89 -5.64
C ALA A 214 -0.47 16.72 -5.02
N ARG A 215 -0.01 17.68 -4.19
CA ARG A 215 1.26 17.56 -3.47
C ARG A 215 1.28 16.35 -2.52
N HIS A 216 0.18 16.09 -1.81
CA HIS A 216 0.07 14.94 -0.93
C HIS A 216 0.03 13.61 -1.68
N ILE A 217 -0.67 13.55 -2.82
CA ILE A 217 -0.70 12.36 -3.69
C ILE A 217 0.69 12.07 -4.25
N ALA A 218 1.38 13.07 -4.81
CA ALA A 218 2.74 12.89 -5.33
C ALA A 218 3.73 12.44 -4.24
N ALA A 219 3.62 12.97 -3.03
CA ALA A 219 4.47 12.54 -1.91
C ALA A 219 4.15 11.12 -1.40
N ALA A 220 2.94 10.61 -1.65
CA ALA A 220 2.56 9.24 -1.34
C ALA A 220 3.04 8.27 -2.43
N ASP A 221 2.93 8.68 -3.71
CA ASP A 221 3.40 7.94 -4.88
C ASP A 221 4.90 7.60 -4.78
N GLU A 222 5.73 8.54 -4.30
CA GLU A 222 7.17 8.31 -4.06
C GLU A 222 7.49 7.16 -3.06
N LYS A 223 6.49 6.62 -2.35
CA LYS A 223 6.67 5.60 -1.30
C LYS A 223 6.15 4.21 -1.68
N CYS A 224 5.55 4.04 -2.85
CA CYS A 224 4.95 2.77 -3.27
C CYS A 224 5.16 2.51 -4.77
N ASP A 225 4.97 1.26 -5.19
CA ASP A 225 4.95 0.90 -6.61
C ASP A 225 3.58 1.15 -7.24
N LEU A 226 2.50 1.08 -6.44
CA LEU A 226 1.13 1.36 -6.86
C LEU A 226 0.38 2.17 -5.78
N LEU A 227 -0.20 3.31 -6.17
CA LEU A 227 -0.95 4.20 -5.27
C LEU A 227 -2.47 4.14 -5.51
N PHE A 228 -3.20 3.72 -4.49
CA PHE A 228 -4.65 3.69 -4.42
C PHE A 228 -5.16 4.91 -3.64
N VAL A 229 -6.02 5.71 -4.27
CA VAL A 229 -6.57 6.93 -3.68
C VAL A 229 -8.08 6.78 -3.51
N SER A 230 -8.52 6.66 -2.26
CA SER A 230 -9.94 6.70 -1.90
C SER A 230 -10.40 8.15 -1.71
N ILE A 231 -11.44 8.56 -2.43
CA ILE A 231 -11.98 9.91 -2.38
C ILE A 231 -13.46 9.83 -2.06
N HIS A 232 -13.83 10.11 -0.81
CA HIS A 232 -15.22 10.18 -0.40
C HIS A 232 -15.85 11.47 -0.95
N TRP A 233 -16.67 11.33 -2.00
CA TRP A 233 -17.18 12.44 -2.81
C TRP A 233 -18.54 12.16 -3.44
N GLY A 234 -18.94 13.01 -4.37
CA GLY A 234 -20.18 12.87 -5.12
C GLY A 234 -21.37 13.52 -4.46
N ASN A 235 -22.52 13.32 -5.09
CA ASN A 235 -23.82 13.72 -4.59
C ASN A 235 -24.63 12.43 -4.43
N GLU A 236 -25.30 12.28 -3.29
CA GLU A 236 -26.11 11.10 -3.04
C GLU A 236 -27.16 10.90 -4.15
N TYR A 237 -27.39 9.65 -4.53
CA TYR A 237 -28.39 9.23 -5.52
C TYR A 237 -28.16 9.76 -6.95
N GLN A 238 -26.90 9.99 -7.32
CA GLN A 238 -26.51 10.32 -8.69
C GLN A 238 -25.58 9.27 -9.28
N ASP A 239 -25.93 8.78 -10.47
CA ASP A 239 -25.15 7.73 -11.18
C ASP A 239 -24.12 8.31 -12.16
N VAL A 240 -24.04 9.64 -12.28
CA VAL A 240 -23.14 10.34 -13.20
C VAL A 240 -22.21 11.26 -12.41
N PRO A 241 -20.88 11.19 -12.63
CA PRO A 241 -19.95 12.04 -11.91
C PRO A 241 -20.07 13.50 -12.34
N THR A 242 -20.04 14.39 -11.34
CA THR A 242 -20.00 15.84 -11.55
C THR A 242 -18.66 16.30 -12.16
N GLU A 243 -18.64 17.48 -12.77
CA GLU A 243 -17.39 18.11 -13.24
C GLU A 243 -16.35 18.24 -12.11
N ARG A 244 -16.81 18.60 -10.90
CA ARG A 244 -15.97 18.66 -9.69
C ARG A 244 -15.25 17.34 -9.43
N GLN A 245 -15.96 16.22 -9.46
CA GLN A 245 -15.38 14.88 -9.28
C GLN A 245 -14.40 14.54 -10.40
N GLN A 246 -14.74 14.86 -11.65
CA GLN A 246 -13.87 14.61 -12.80
C GLN A 246 -12.56 15.40 -12.72
N GLU A 247 -12.62 16.67 -12.30
CA GLU A 247 -11.43 17.51 -12.09
C GLU A 247 -10.57 17.00 -10.94
N THR A 248 -11.17 16.63 -9.82
CA THR A 248 -10.44 16.07 -8.68
C THR A 248 -9.80 14.73 -9.04
N ALA A 249 -10.49 13.88 -9.81
CA ALA A 249 -9.94 12.63 -10.33
C ALA A 249 -8.74 12.86 -11.25
N LYS A 250 -8.82 13.83 -12.17
CA LYS A 250 -7.70 14.20 -13.04
C LYS A 250 -6.49 14.68 -12.24
N ALA A 251 -6.71 15.53 -11.25
CA ALA A 251 -5.63 16.01 -10.38
C ALA A 251 -4.93 14.87 -9.63
N ALA A 252 -5.68 13.84 -9.19
CA ALA A 252 -5.10 12.65 -8.56
C ALA A 252 -4.27 11.82 -9.56
N ILE A 253 -4.80 11.57 -10.76
CA ILE A 253 -4.10 10.83 -11.83
C ILE A 253 -2.80 11.54 -12.21
N GLU A 254 -2.86 12.85 -12.44
CA GLU A 254 -1.69 13.65 -12.81
C GLU A 254 -0.63 13.71 -11.70
N ALA A 255 -1.03 13.48 -10.45
CA ALA A 255 -0.15 13.44 -9.29
C ALA A 255 0.39 12.04 -8.95
N GLY A 256 0.01 10.99 -9.67
CA GLY A 256 0.56 9.63 -9.48
C GLY A 256 -0.43 8.58 -8.96
N ALA A 257 -1.73 8.87 -8.88
CA ALA A 257 -2.70 7.83 -8.51
C ALA A 257 -2.88 6.78 -9.63
N ASP A 258 -2.67 5.50 -9.31
CA ASP A 258 -2.90 4.38 -10.24
C ASP A 258 -4.36 3.92 -10.25
N LEU A 259 -5.03 3.98 -9.09
CA LEU A 259 -6.45 3.67 -8.96
C LEU A 259 -7.14 4.68 -8.05
N ILE A 260 -8.32 5.14 -8.48
CA ILE A 260 -9.18 5.99 -7.67
C ILE A 260 -10.44 5.22 -7.28
N ILE A 261 -10.72 5.19 -5.98
CA ILE A 261 -11.89 4.55 -5.38
C ILE A 261 -12.82 5.66 -4.89
N GLY A 262 -14.04 5.71 -5.43
CA GLY A 262 -15.02 6.76 -5.17
C GLY A 262 -16.17 6.33 -4.29
#